data_AF-A0A0K1E0Q0-F1
#
_entry.id   AF-A0A0K1E0Q0-F1
#
_cell.length_a   1.000
_cell.length_b   1.000
_cell.length_c   1.000
_cell.angle_alpha   90.00
_cell.angle_beta   90.00
_cell.angle_gamma   90.00
#
_symmetry.space_group_name_H-M   'P 1'
#
loop_
_entity.id
_entity.type
_entity.pdbx_description
1 polymer ?
#
loop_
_entity_poly.entity_id
_entity_poly.type
_entity_poly.pdbx_seq_one_letter_code
_entity_poly.pdbx_strand_id
1 'polypeptide(L)' 'MRSVRDVLGVSAVSLIRYGVMPDDDVYTAIKVLDKTAPHLAKFLKSVLHGDGAS' A
#
# COMPACT_ATOMS: atom_id res chain seq x y z
N MET A 1 -10.77 -9.20 -1.31
CA MET A 1 -10.16 -7.86 -1.18
C MET A 1 -8.77 -7.92 -1.76
N ARG A 2 -8.26 -6.83 -2.34
CA ARG A 2 -6.96 -6.80 -3.01
C ARG A 2 -5.85 -6.61 -1.97
N SER A 3 -4.81 -7.44 -2.01
CA SER A 3 -3.67 -7.33 -1.11
C SER A 3 -2.72 -6.20 -1.52
N VAL A 4 -1.84 -5.78 -0.61
CA VAL A 4 -0.76 -4.85 -0.94
C VAL A 4 0.15 -5.42 -2.04
N ARG A 5 0.40 -6.73 -2.02
CA ARG A 5 1.17 -7.43 -3.05
C ARG A 5 0.48 -7.39 -4.43
N ASP A 6 -0.84 -7.47 -4.48
CA ASP A 6 -1.60 -7.34 -5.74
C ASP A 6 -1.50 -5.92 -6.35
N VAL A 7 -1.17 -4.90 -5.55
CA VAL A 7 -1.04 -3.50 -5.99
C VAL A 7 0.40 -3.14 -6.32
N LEU A 8 1.35 -3.53 -5.46
CA LEU A 8 2.74 -3.10 -5.55
C LEU A 8 3.70 -4.19 -6.05
N GLY A 9 3.21 -5.42 -6.22
CA GLY A 9 4.04 -6.57 -6.54
C GLY A 9 5.14 -6.78 -5.51
N VAL A 10 6.36 -7.01 -6.00
CA VAL A 10 7.56 -7.22 -5.16
C VAL A 10 7.88 -6.03 -4.25
N SER A 11 7.49 -4.81 -4.64
CA SER A 11 7.76 -3.59 -3.89
C SER A 11 6.99 -3.51 -2.56
N ALA A 12 6.00 -4.39 -2.34
CA ALA A 12 5.25 -4.49 -1.10
C ALA A 12 6.15 -4.76 0.13
N VAL A 13 7.28 -5.46 -0.03
CA VAL A 13 8.20 -5.76 1.08
C VAL A 13 8.79 -4.50 1.71
N SER A 14 8.88 -3.40 0.96
CA SER A 14 9.36 -2.11 1.46
C SER A 14 8.44 -1.49 2.51
N LEU A 15 7.19 -1.95 2.61
CA LEU A 15 6.20 -1.44 3.56
C LEU A 15 6.24 -2.14 4.92
N ILE A 16 6.99 -3.25 5.05
CA ILE A 16 7.13 -4.01 6.30
C ILE A 16 7.64 -3.12 7.46
N ARG A 17 8.57 -2.21 7.18
CA ARG A 17 9.12 -1.25 8.15
C ARG A 17 8.08 -0.27 8.72
N TYR A 18 6.90 -0.18 8.10
CA TYR A 18 5.78 0.66 8.54
C TYR A 18 4.65 -0.17 9.19
N GLY A 19 4.87 -1.46 9.42
CA GLY A 19 3.87 -2.36 10.01
C GLY A 19 2.82 -2.87 9.03
N VAL A 20 3.11 -2.85 7.72
CA VAL A 20 2.24 -3.37 6.67
C VAL A 20 2.87 -4.61 6.05
N MET A 21 2.16 -5.74 6.10
CA MET A 21 2.57 -6.98 5.44
C MET A 21 2.13 -6.99 3.97
N PRO A 22 2.86 -7.68 3.07
CA PRO A 22 2.47 -7.78 1.66
C PRO A 22 1.09 -8.40 1.43
N ASP A 23 0.67 -9.32 2.31
CA ASP A 23 -0.58 -10.04 2.20
C ASP A 23 -1.74 -9.31 2.91
N ASP A 24 -1.46 -8.16 3.55
CA ASP A 24 -2.51 -7.33 4.17
C ASP A 24 -3.47 -6.79 3.10
N ASP A 25 -4.73 -6.64 3.51
CA ASP A 25 -5.72 -5.89 2.74
C ASP A 25 -5.26 -4.45 2.50
N VAL A 26 -5.38 -3.96 1.26
CA VAL A 26 -4.90 -2.64 0.86
C VAL A 26 -5.53 -1.50 1.67
N TYR A 27 -6.81 -1.61 2.04
CA TYR A 27 -7.49 -0.56 2.82
C TYR A 27 -7.03 -0.53 4.27
N THR A 28 -6.70 -1.69 4.83
CA THR A 28 -6.08 -1.82 6.14
C THR A 28 -4.67 -1.24 6.13
N ALA A 29 -3.86 -1.58 5.14
CA ALA A 29 -2.53 -1.00 4.93
C ALA A 29 -2.57 0.53 4.80
N ILE A 30 -3.54 1.07 4.05
CA ILE A 30 -3.77 2.51 3.94
C ILE A 30 -4.00 3.15 5.31
N LYS A 31 -4.83 2.55 6.17
CA LYS A 31 -5.12 3.08 7.52
C LYS A 31 -3.88 3.06 8.42
N VAL A 32 -3.04 2.04 8.30
CA VAL A 32 -1.77 1.94 9.04
C VAL A 32 -0.81 3.04 8.57
N LEU A 33 -0.63 3.17 7.25
CA LEU A 33 0.26 4.17 6.65
C LEU A 33 -0.22 5.60 6.91
N ASP A 34 -1.52 5.85 7.01
CA ASP A 34 -2.05 7.20 7.29
C ASP A 34 -1.53 7.77 8.62
N LYS A 35 -1.24 6.88 9.58
CA LYS A 35 -0.72 7.25 10.91
C LYS A 35 0.80 7.43 10.94
N THR A 36 1.54 6.66 10.15
CA THR A 36 3.02 6.58 10.25
C THR A 36 3.75 7.21 9.05
N ALA A 37 3.16 7.15 7.87
CA ALA A 37 3.73 7.62 6.60
C ALA A 37 2.60 8.05 5.63
N PRO A 38 1.93 9.19 5.85
CA PRO A 38 0.74 9.60 5.10
C PRO A 38 1.01 9.78 3.59
N HIS A 39 2.26 10.09 3.21
CA HIS A 39 2.66 10.13 1.80
C HIS A 39 2.59 8.75 1.12
N LEU A 40 2.92 7.67 1.84
CA LEU A 40 2.79 6.29 1.33
C LEU A 40 1.32 5.86 1.27
N ALA A 41 0.49 6.30 2.22
CA ALA A 41 -0.96 6.08 2.13
C ALA A 41 -1.55 6.75 0.88
N LYS A 42 -1.13 7.99 0.59
CA LYS A 42 -1.55 8.72 -0.62
C LYS A 42 -1.06 8.05 -1.90
N PHE A 43 0.20 7.60 -1.92
CA PHE A 43 0.76 6.85 -3.04
C PHE A 43 -0.02 5.55 -3.29
N LEU A 44 -0.24 4.75 -2.23
CA LEU A 44 -0.94 3.48 -2.35
C LEU A 44 -2.40 3.65 -2.84
N LYS A 45 -3.09 4.71 -2.38
CA LYS A 45 -4.42 5.10 -2.90
C LYS A 45 -4.37 5.45 -4.40
N SER A 46 -3.36 6.19 -4.84
CA SER A 46 -3.22 6.60 -6.24
C SER A 46 -2.95 5.40 -7.16
N VAL A 47 -2.05 4.50 -6.78
CA VAL A 47 -1.78 3.26 -7.53
C VAL A 47 -3.02 2.36 -7.57
N LEU A 48 -3.74 2.24 -6.45
CA LEU A 48 -4.98 1.44 -6.38
C LEU A 48 -6.07 1.94 -7.34
N HIS A 49 -6.19 3.26 -7.54
CA HIS A 49 -7.18 3.87 -8.42
C HIS A 49 -6.74 3.96 -9.89
N GLY A 50 -5.53 3.49 -10.24
CA GLY A 50 -5.06 3.44 -11.63
C GLY A 50 -4.40 4.71 -12.15
N ASP A 51 -4.05 5.66 -11.28
CA ASP A 51 -3.24 6.84 -11.67
C ASP A 51 -1.75 6.52 -11.85
N GLY A 52 -1.35 5.28 -11.53
CA GLY A 52 0.03 4.80 -11.64
C GLY A 52 0.25 3.89 -12.85
N ALA A 53 0.70 4.49 -13.95
CA ALA A 53 1.32 3.87 -15.14
C ALA A 53 0.44 2.97 -16.04
N SER A 54 -0.05 3.60 -17.12
CA SER A 54 -0.05 3.00 -18.46
C SER A 54 1.37 2.91 -19.02
#